data_AF-A0A844ZJI5-F1
#
_entry.id   AF-A0A844ZJI5-F1
#
_cell.length_a   1.000
_cell.length_b   1.000
_cell.length_c   1.000
_cell.angle_alpha   90.00
_cell.angle_beta   90.00
_cell.angle_gamma   90.00
#
_symmetry.space_group_name_H-M   'P 1'
#
loop_
_entity.id
_entity.type
_entity.pdbx_description
1 polymer ?
#
loop_
_entity_poly.entity_id
_entity_poly.type
_entity_poly.pdbx_seq_one_letter_code
_entity_poly.pdbx_strand_id
1 'polypeptide(L)'
;MYIPYGWWHGVESLEPISILVNYWWAPGKPVGIGRPYDGLLHAILAFKHLPDDQRAVWREILDYYVFERSGDPAEHLPEHAKGILSAPSPELFNHMRNVIIRSLESDG
;
A
#
# COMPACT_ATOMS: atom_id res chain seq x y z
N MET A 1 1.85 24.80 -11.30
CA MET A 1 0.72 23.84 -11.42
C MET A 1 0.93 22.77 -10.36
N TYR A 2 -0.10 22.45 -9.58
CA TYR A 2 -0.10 21.29 -8.70
C TYR A 2 -0.98 20.21 -9.33
N ILE A 3 -0.43 19.00 -9.50
CA ILE A 3 -1.16 17.84 -9.99
C ILE A 3 -1.37 16.92 -8.78
N PRO A 4 -2.62 16.72 -8.33
CA PRO A 4 -2.89 15.82 -7.22
C PRO A 4 -2.51 14.38 -7.50
N TYR A 5 -2.31 13.60 -6.44
CA TYR A 5 -1.97 12.18 -6.54
C TYR A 5 -3.03 11.42 -7.36
N GLY A 6 -2.57 10.66 -8.37
CA GLY A 6 -3.43 9.82 -9.21
C GLY A 6 -4.17 10.52 -10.35
N TRP A 7 -3.92 11.82 -10.58
CA TRP A 7 -4.61 12.56 -11.65
C TRP A 7 -3.95 12.40 -13.02
N TRP A 8 -4.78 12.09 -14.02
CA TRP A 8 -4.41 12.19 -15.43
C TRP A 8 -4.44 13.66 -15.87
N HIS A 9 -3.44 14.08 -16.64
CA HIS A 9 -3.40 15.42 -17.21
C HIS A 9 -2.69 15.39 -18.56
N GLY A 10 -3.25 16.13 -19.53
CA GLY A 10 -2.64 16.37 -20.83
C GLY A 10 -2.00 17.76 -20.85
N VAL A 11 -0.86 17.87 -21.54
CA VAL A 11 -0.17 19.14 -21.75
C VAL A 11 0.10 19.28 -23.25
N GLU A 12 -0.27 20.42 -23.81
CA GLU A 12 -0.03 20.76 -25.22
C GLU A 12 0.77 22.07 -25.29
N SER A 13 1.77 22.10 -26.19
CA SER A 13 2.51 23.33 -26.49
C SER A 13 1.84 24.05 -27.66
N LEU A 14 1.56 25.35 -27.50
CA LEU A 14 1.01 26.19 -28.56
C LEU A 14 2.08 26.81 -29.45
N GLU A 15 3.33 26.78 -29.02
CA GLU A 15 4.47 27.39 -29.70
C GLU A 15 5.49 26.32 -30.17
N PRO A 16 6.34 26.64 -31.16
CA PRO A 16 7.33 25.70 -31.71
C PRO A 16 8.37 25.18 -30.70
N ILE A 17 8.57 25.89 -29.58
CA ILE A 17 9.49 25.50 -28.52
C ILE A 17 8.79 25.66 -27.16
N SER A 18 8.81 24.58 -26.36
CA SER A 18 8.33 24.58 -24.98
C SER A 18 9.22 23.72 -24.09
N ILE A 19 9.43 24.16 -22.85
CA ILE A 19 10.23 23.46 -21.84
C ILE A 19 9.35 23.24 -20.62
N LEU A 20 9.27 21.98 -20.17
CA LEU A 20 8.57 21.57 -18.95
C LEU A 20 9.57 21.07 -17.92
N VAL A 21 9.49 21.60 -16.70
CA VAL A 21 10.22 21.09 -15.54
C VAL A 21 9.19 20.62 -14.50
N ASN A 22 9.37 19.41 -13.99
CA ASN A 22 8.47 18.82 -12.99
C ASN A 22 9.28 18.28 -11.80
N TYR A 23 8.66 18.35 -10.62
CA TYR A 23 9.19 17.82 -9.37
C TYR A 23 8.18 16.85 -8.77
N TRP A 24 8.66 15.66 -8.42
CA TRP A 24 7.86 14.63 -7.76
C TRP A 24 8.37 14.45 -6.33
N TRP A 25 7.46 14.50 -5.36
CA TRP A 25 7.76 14.15 -3.98
C TRP A 25 6.54 13.47 -3.36
N ALA A 26 6.77 12.69 -2.29
CA ALA A 26 5.73 11.94 -1.59
C ALA A 26 5.73 12.33 -0.11
N PRO A 27 5.08 13.44 0.27
CA PRO A 27 5.10 13.93 1.64
C PRO A 27 4.37 12.95 2.57
N GLY A 28 4.88 12.79 3.79
CA GLY A 28 4.20 12.02 4.85
C GLY A 28 4.29 10.49 4.74
N LYS A 29 5.05 9.93 3.78
CA LYS A 29 5.26 8.48 3.70
C LYS A 29 6.36 8.04 4.68
N PRO A 30 6.09 7.05 5.56
CA PRO A 30 7.13 6.43 6.37
C PRO A 30 8.26 5.86 5.51
N VAL A 31 9.49 6.03 5.96
CA VAL A 31 10.66 5.44 5.28
C VAL A 31 10.56 3.91 5.35
N GLY A 32 10.73 3.25 4.20
CA GLY A 32 10.74 1.79 4.10
C GLY A 32 9.40 1.13 3.77
N ILE A 33 8.30 1.90 3.68
CA ILE A 33 6.99 1.39 3.26
C ILE A 33 7.04 0.79 1.83
N GLY A 34 6.23 -0.24 1.57
CA GLY A 34 6.10 -0.87 0.25
C GLY A 34 5.46 0.05 -0.80
N ARG A 35 5.62 -0.31 -2.09
CA ARG A 35 4.96 0.41 -3.19
C ARG A 35 3.50 -0.03 -3.28
N PRO A 36 2.53 0.90 -3.41
CA PRO A 36 1.12 0.53 -3.54
C PRO A 36 0.82 -0.43 -4.70
N TYR A 37 1.57 -0.32 -5.80
CA TYR A 37 1.43 -1.22 -6.94
C TYR A 37 1.81 -2.67 -6.61
N ASP A 38 2.86 -2.89 -5.82
CA ASP A 38 3.27 -4.23 -5.40
C ASP A 38 2.19 -4.86 -4.51
N GLY A 39 1.59 -4.05 -3.62
CA GLY A 39 0.44 -4.46 -2.81
C GLY A 39 -0.78 -4.82 -3.66
N LEU A 40 -1.10 -4.03 -4.68
CA LEU A 40 -2.18 -4.33 -5.63
C LEU A 40 -1.91 -5.65 -6.38
N LEU A 41 -0.70 -5.85 -6.88
CA LEU A 41 -0.33 -7.06 -7.60
C LEU A 41 -0.47 -8.29 -6.70
N HIS A 42 0.01 -8.22 -5.46
CA HIS A 42 -0.10 -9.31 -4.50
C HIS A 42 -1.57 -9.58 -4.10
N ALA A 43 -2.39 -8.55 -3.93
CA ALA A 43 -3.82 -8.70 -3.66
C ALA A 43 -4.59 -9.34 -4.85
N ILE A 44 -4.22 -8.99 -6.08
CA ILE A 44 -4.77 -9.63 -7.28
C ILE A 44 -4.40 -11.12 -7.30
N LEU A 45 -3.14 -11.45 -7.04
CA LEU A 45 -2.64 -12.82 -6.97
C LEU A 45 -3.39 -13.63 -5.90
N ALA A 46 -3.54 -13.08 -4.69
CA ALA A 46 -4.09 -13.79 -3.54
C ALA A 46 -5.61 -13.91 -3.57
N PHE A 47 -6.34 -12.87 -4.01
CA PHE A 47 -7.78 -12.77 -3.74
C PHE A 47 -8.67 -12.74 -4.99
N LYS A 48 -8.17 -12.25 -6.14
CA LYS A 48 -9.04 -11.94 -7.30
C LYS A 48 -9.81 -13.16 -7.81
N HIS A 49 -9.21 -14.34 -7.70
CA HIS A 49 -9.73 -15.60 -8.26
C HIS A 49 -10.48 -16.48 -7.25
N LEU A 50 -10.64 -16.03 -6.00
CA LEU A 50 -11.43 -16.75 -5.00
C LEU A 50 -12.94 -16.71 -5.36
N PRO A 51 -13.73 -17.69 -4.88
CA PRO A 51 -15.19 -17.62 -4.88
C PRO A 51 -15.74 -16.33 -4.24
N ASP A 52 -16.95 -15.92 -4.65
CA ASP A 52 -17.54 -14.64 -4.26
C ASP A 52 -17.68 -14.45 -2.75
N ASP A 53 -18.10 -15.50 -2.05
CA ASP A 53 -18.24 -15.54 -0.59
C ASP A 53 -16.89 -15.35 0.11
N GLN A 54 -15.84 -16.01 -0.38
CA GLN A 54 -14.49 -15.88 0.18
C GLN A 54 -13.88 -14.50 -0.11
N ARG A 55 -14.11 -13.94 -1.30
CA ARG A 55 -13.68 -12.56 -1.61
C ARG A 55 -14.36 -11.53 -0.72
N ALA A 56 -15.63 -11.73 -0.39
CA ALA A 56 -16.35 -10.85 0.51
C ALA A 56 -15.71 -10.84 1.92
N VAL A 57 -15.34 -12.02 2.45
CA VAL A 57 -14.64 -12.13 3.74
C VAL A 57 -13.31 -11.36 3.72
N TRP A 58 -12.48 -11.57 2.70
CA TRP A 58 -11.18 -10.89 2.62
C TRP A 58 -11.29 -9.38 2.41
N ARG A 59 -12.35 -8.89 1.76
CA ARG A 59 -12.64 -7.46 1.67
C ARG A 59 -12.83 -6.85 3.05
N GLU A 60 -13.69 -7.44 3.89
CA GLU A 60 -13.96 -6.95 5.24
C GLU A 60 -12.69 -6.97 6.11
N ILE A 61 -11.87 -8.02 5.98
CA ILE A 61 -10.58 -8.11 6.67
C ILE A 61 -9.65 -6.97 6.25
N LEU A 62 -9.53 -6.68 4.96
CA LEU A 62 -8.68 -5.58 4.47
C LEU A 62 -9.24 -4.21 4.88
N ASP A 63 -10.56 -4.02 4.83
CA ASP A 63 -11.22 -2.79 5.29
C ASP A 63 -10.96 -2.52 6.77
N TYR A 64 -10.94 -3.58 7.59
CA TYR A 64 -10.61 -3.48 9.01
C TYR A 64 -9.11 -3.23 9.26
N TYR A 65 -8.22 -4.05 8.70
CA TYR A 65 -6.79 -4.02 9.04
C TYR A 65 -5.94 -3.02 8.26
N VAL A 66 -6.29 -2.70 7.01
CA VAL A 66 -5.47 -1.85 6.13
C VAL A 66 -6.03 -0.44 6.02
N PHE A 67 -7.36 -0.32 5.99
CA PHE A 67 -8.04 0.96 5.80
C PHE A 67 -8.66 1.51 7.09
N GLU A 68 -8.59 0.76 8.20
CA GLU A 68 -9.05 1.16 9.53
C GLU A 68 -10.48 1.73 9.51
N ARG A 69 -11.35 1.16 8.66
CA ARG A 69 -12.73 1.64 8.46
C ARG A 69 -13.58 1.58 9.73
N SER A 70 -13.16 0.79 10.72
CA SER A 70 -13.83 0.59 12.00
C SER A 70 -12.96 1.02 13.21
N GLY A 71 -11.94 1.84 13.00
CA GLY A 71 -10.97 2.24 14.03
C GLY A 71 -9.68 1.42 14.00
N ASP A 72 -8.74 1.73 14.92
CA ASP A 72 -7.46 1.03 15.04
C ASP A 72 -7.68 -0.39 15.60
N PRO A 73 -7.41 -1.45 14.81
CA PRO A 73 -7.58 -2.84 15.23
C PRO A 73 -6.78 -3.23 16.49
N ALA A 74 -5.68 -2.54 16.74
CA ALA A 74 -4.74 -2.83 17.82
C ALA A 74 -4.91 -1.91 19.03
N GLU A 75 -5.89 -1.00 19.04
CA GLU A 75 -6.08 -0.01 20.11
C GLU A 75 -6.21 -0.64 21.50
N HIS A 76 -6.91 -1.77 21.58
CA HIS A 76 -7.15 -2.50 22.82
C HIS A 76 -5.95 -3.35 23.31
N LEU A 77 -4.91 -3.48 22.49
CA LEU A 77 -3.74 -4.30 22.80
C LEU A 77 -2.65 -3.48 23.49
N PRO A 78 -1.93 -4.05 24.48
CA PRO A 78 -0.74 -3.40 25.02
C PRO A 78 0.36 -3.32 23.94
N GLU A 79 1.22 -2.30 24.01
CA GLU A 79 2.23 -2.01 22.96
C GLU A 79 3.08 -3.22 22.54
N HIS A 80 3.52 -4.03 23.50
CA HIS A 80 4.35 -5.21 23.23
C HIS A 80 3.61 -6.34 22.48
N ALA A 81 2.27 -6.31 22.45
CA ALA A 81 1.43 -7.31 21.80
C ALA A 81 0.91 -6.88 20.42
N LYS A 82 1.15 -5.64 19.98
CA LYS A 82 0.66 -5.11 18.69
C LYS A 82 1.34 -5.75 17.48
N GLY A 83 2.57 -6.26 17.64
CA GLY A 83 3.27 -7.01 16.59
C GLY A 83 3.36 -6.24 15.26
N ILE A 84 2.80 -6.81 14.19
CA ILE A 84 2.82 -6.18 12.86
C ILE A 84 1.95 -4.91 12.76
N LEU A 85 1.05 -4.69 13.74
CA LEU A 85 0.19 -3.52 13.86
C LEU A 85 0.80 -2.44 14.78
N SER A 86 2.06 -2.59 15.16
CA SER A 86 2.79 -1.56 15.93
C SER A 86 3.09 -0.33 15.07
N ALA A 87 3.56 0.74 15.73
CA ALA A 87 3.89 1.99 15.07
C ALA A 87 4.86 1.80 13.88
N PRO A 88 4.69 2.55 12.77
CA PRO A 88 5.55 2.47 11.60
C PRO A 88 7.05 2.60 11.90
N SER A 89 7.85 1.62 11.51
CA SER A 89 9.31 1.68 11.57
C SER A 89 9.98 0.96 10.39
N PRO A 90 11.20 1.36 9.98
CA PRO A 90 11.96 0.65 8.95
C PRO A 90 12.16 -0.83 9.29
N GLU A 91 12.39 -1.15 10.56
CA GLU A 91 12.58 -2.52 11.06
C GLU A 91 11.33 -3.37 10.87
N LEU A 92 10.16 -2.80 11.22
CA LEU A 92 8.85 -3.44 11.03
C LEU A 92 8.59 -3.75 9.56
N PHE A 93 8.81 -2.78 8.67
CA PHE A 93 8.61 -2.97 7.24
C PHE A 93 9.59 -3.99 6.63
N ASN A 94 10.83 -4.03 7.11
CA ASN A 94 11.80 -5.04 6.73
C ASN A 94 11.39 -6.44 7.18
N HIS A 95 10.86 -6.56 8.40
CA HIS A 95 10.31 -7.81 8.90
C HIS A 95 9.15 -8.31 8.02
N MET A 96 8.15 -7.46 7.74
CA MET A 96 7.01 -7.80 6.87
C MET A 96 7.47 -8.25 5.48
N ARG A 97 8.42 -7.53 4.88
CA ARG A 97 8.96 -7.88 3.56
C ARG A 97 9.62 -9.25 3.55
N ASN A 98 10.40 -9.58 4.58
CA ASN A 98 11.06 -10.88 4.69
C ASN A 98 10.05 -12.02 4.87
N VAL A 99 8.93 -11.80 5.58
CA VAL A 99 7.85 -12.78 5.68
C VAL A 99 7.24 -13.05 4.29
N ILE A 100 6.95 -11.99 3.53
CA ILE A 100 6.38 -12.10 2.18
C ILE A 100 7.36 -12.82 1.23
N ILE A 101 8.65 -12.43 1.22
CA ILE A 101 9.67 -13.07 0.37
C ILE A 101 9.73 -14.57 0.64
N ARG A 102 9.81 -14.98 1.91
CA ARG A 102 9.88 -16.40 2.29
C ARG A 102 8.66 -17.18 1.84
N SER A 103 7.46 -16.61 1.96
CA SER A 103 6.22 -17.24 1.49
C SER A 103 6.23 -17.43 -0.02
N LEU A 104 6.69 -16.43 -0.77
CA LEU A 104 6.75 -16.50 -2.23
C LEU A 104 7.81 -17.49 -2.73
N GLU A 105 8.89 -17.67 -1.96
CA GLU A 105 9.93 -18.66 -2.26
C GLU A 105 9.52 -20.10 -1.90
N SER A 106 8.61 -20.30 -0.94
CA SER A 106 8.15 -21.64 -0.54
C SER A 106 7.04 -22.21 -1.41
N ASP A 107 6.29 -21.35 -2.10
CA ASP A 107 5.13 -21.73 -2.91
C ASP A 107 5.47 -21.95 -4.41
N GLY A 108 6.76 -21.89 -4.78
CA GLY A 108 7.28 -22.16 -6.13
C GLY A 108 8.22 -23.35 -6.17
#